data_AF-A0A7X4ANF6-F1
#
_entry.id   AF-A0A7X4ANF6-F1
#
_cell.length_a   1.000
_cell.length_b   1.000
_cell.length_c   1.000
_cell.angle_alpha   90.00
_cell.angle_beta   90.00
_cell.angle_gamma   90.00
#
_symmetry.space_group_name_H-M   'P 1'
#
loop_
_entity.id
_entity.type
_entity.pdbx_description
1 polymer ?
#
loop_
_entity_poly.entity_id
_entity_poly.type
_entity_poly.pdbx_seq_one_letter_code
_entity_poly.pdbx_strand_id
1 'polypeptide(L)'
;VTTPPDDPGGKGTYRGESVSQGSSRQANDEDYERTAKAVSEVAVIAADLGVEISIEIHQNSIADNSASTLRLLKLIDAPNVGINPDLGNVYWTYDIPEETCEAAITAVAPHVNYWHCKSLYRVHIPELETAIYVQVPLPDGEIDYRFAIAAALDAGYDGYLAIEGIRDGDQFHQDGRSVAYVKSVLADLQETS
;
A
#
# COMPACT_ATOMS: atom_id res chain seq x y z
N VAL A 1 -0.88 -2.45 9.99
CA VAL A 1 -0.43 -3.19 11.20
C VAL A 1 0.37 -4.39 10.75
N THR A 2 1.60 -4.57 11.22
CA THR A 2 2.46 -5.70 10.85
C THR A 2 2.24 -6.90 11.77
N THR A 3 2.29 -8.10 11.21
CA THR A 3 2.41 -9.36 11.95
C THR A 3 3.78 -9.39 12.65
N PRO A 4 3.86 -9.64 13.97
CA PRO A 4 5.13 -9.80 14.65
C PRO A 4 5.96 -10.94 14.01
N PRO A 5 7.28 -10.75 13.81
CA PRO A 5 8.12 -11.81 13.26
C PRO A 5 8.26 -12.97 14.25
N ASP A 6 8.21 -14.20 13.74
CA ASP A 6 8.45 -15.42 14.51
C ASP A 6 9.93 -15.55 14.91
N ASP A 7 10.83 -15.08 14.05
CA ASP A 7 12.27 -14.95 14.32
C ASP A 7 12.72 -13.50 14.07
N PRO A 8 12.75 -12.64 15.12
CA PRO A 8 13.14 -11.24 15.00
C PRO A 8 14.57 -10.98 14.51
N GLY A 9 15.44 -12.00 14.53
CA GLY A 9 16.81 -11.91 13.97
C GLY A 9 16.96 -12.57 12.62
N GLY A 10 15.91 -13.24 12.15
CA GLY A 10 15.90 -14.05 10.94
C GLY A 10 15.56 -13.28 9.67
N LYS A 11 15.76 -13.95 8.53
CA LYS A 11 15.38 -13.45 7.21
C LYS A 11 13.87 -13.17 7.15
N GLY A 12 13.49 -12.12 6.43
CA GLY A 12 12.14 -11.58 6.30
C GLY A 12 11.68 -10.70 7.46
N THR A 13 12.56 -10.34 8.38
CA THR A 13 12.28 -9.30 9.39
C THR A 13 12.30 -7.90 8.77
N TYR A 14 13.18 -7.69 7.79
CA TYR A 14 13.31 -6.40 7.10
C TYR A 14 12.67 -6.46 5.72
N ARG A 15 12.21 -5.29 5.24
CA ARG A 15 11.75 -5.10 3.86
C ARG A 15 12.89 -5.33 2.88
N GLY A 16 12.54 -5.81 1.68
CA GLY A 16 13.49 -5.97 0.60
C GLY A 16 14.32 -7.24 0.65
N GLU A 17 13.99 -8.19 1.51
CA GLU A 17 14.59 -9.52 1.46
C GLU A 17 13.70 -10.47 0.63
N SER A 18 14.23 -11.61 0.18
CA SER A 18 13.42 -12.58 -0.58
C SER A 18 12.31 -13.29 0.22
N VAL A 19 12.24 -13.04 1.53
CA VAL A 19 11.22 -13.52 2.46
C VAL A 19 10.63 -12.32 3.20
N SER A 20 9.38 -12.42 3.63
CA SER A 20 8.70 -11.44 4.48
C SER A 20 7.92 -12.22 5.54
N GLN A 21 8.35 -12.14 6.80
CA GLN A 21 7.69 -12.87 7.88
C GLN A 21 6.29 -12.29 8.13
N GLY A 22 5.30 -13.17 8.30
CA GLY A 22 3.91 -12.79 8.50
C GLY A 22 3.21 -12.23 7.25
N SER A 23 3.81 -12.43 6.07
CA SER A 23 3.25 -12.11 4.76
C SER A 23 2.06 -12.99 4.40
N SER A 24 1.32 -12.58 3.37
CA SER A 24 0.26 -13.40 2.79
C SER A 24 0.74 -14.75 2.27
N ARG A 25 2.02 -14.88 1.88
CA ARG A 25 2.65 -16.15 1.46
C ARG A 25 2.72 -17.21 2.57
N GLN A 26 2.69 -16.78 3.83
CA GLN A 26 2.71 -17.65 5.01
C GLN A 26 1.32 -17.82 5.64
N ALA A 27 0.35 -16.99 5.25
CA ALA A 27 -1.01 -17.03 5.78
C ALA A 27 -1.80 -18.21 5.21
N ASN A 28 -2.55 -18.88 6.07
CA ASN A 28 -3.51 -19.92 5.69
C ASN A 28 -4.95 -19.40 5.75
N ASP A 29 -5.92 -20.23 5.35
CA ASP A 29 -7.33 -19.84 5.31
C ASP A 29 -7.88 -19.39 6.68
N GLU A 30 -7.47 -20.04 7.78
CA GLU A 30 -7.87 -19.68 9.14
C GLU A 30 -7.38 -18.27 9.51
N ASP A 31 -6.17 -17.87 9.08
CA ASP A 31 -5.64 -16.52 9.35
C ASP A 31 -6.51 -15.45 8.69
N TYR A 32 -6.94 -15.68 7.45
CA TYR A 32 -7.87 -14.78 6.75
C TYR A 32 -9.25 -14.77 7.39
N GLU A 33 -9.83 -15.92 7.72
CA GLU A 33 -11.15 -16.01 8.36
C GLU A 33 -11.18 -15.31 9.72
N ARG A 34 -10.15 -15.53 10.54
CA ARG A 34 -10.02 -14.89 11.86
C ARG A 34 -9.85 -13.38 11.73
N THR A 35 -9.01 -12.93 10.80
CA THR A 35 -8.78 -11.50 10.58
C THR A 35 -10.03 -10.82 10.02
N ALA A 36 -10.67 -11.43 9.02
CA ALA A 36 -11.91 -10.93 8.44
C ALA A 36 -12.99 -10.78 9.51
N LYS A 37 -13.23 -11.82 10.32
CA LYS A 37 -14.20 -11.77 11.42
C LYS A 37 -13.92 -10.60 12.38
N ALA A 38 -12.66 -10.45 12.81
CA ALA A 38 -12.28 -9.37 13.73
C ALA A 38 -12.54 -7.98 13.11
N VAL A 39 -12.19 -7.79 11.84
CA VAL A 39 -12.45 -6.52 11.14
C VAL A 39 -13.94 -6.29 10.93
N SER A 40 -14.74 -7.30 10.56
CA SER A 40 -16.19 -7.18 10.40
C SER A 40 -16.89 -6.77 11.71
N GLU A 41 -16.44 -7.31 12.85
CA GLU A 41 -16.95 -6.90 14.17
C GLU A 41 -16.66 -5.41 14.46
N VAL A 42 -15.47 -4.92 14.11
CA VAL A 42 -15.11 -3.50 14.23
C VAL A 42 -15.87 -2.64 13.21
N ALA A 43 -16.10 -3.15 12.00
CA ALA A 43 -16.81 -2.44 10.93
C ALA A 43 -18.25 -2.10 11.32
N VAL A 44 -18.95 -2.97 12.05
CA VAL A 44 -20.28 -2.69 12.61
C VAL A 44 -20.24 -1.49 13.55
N ILE A 45 -19.27 -1.47 14.47
CA ILE A 45 -19.10 -0.36 15.42
C ILE A 45 -18.74 0.94 14.67
N ALA A 46 -17.86 0.87 13.68
CA ALA A 46 -17.46 2.01 12.87
C ALA A 46 -18.64 2.57 12.06
N ALA A 47 -19.49 1.70 11.51
CA ALA A 47 -20.69 2.11 10.76
C ALA A 47 -21.68 2.88 11.65
N ASP A 48 -21.92 2.43 12.89
CA ASP A 48 -22.78 3.13 13.86
C ASP A 48 -22.26 4.54 14.19
N LEU A 49 -20.96 4.78 14.02
CA LEU A 49 -20.28 6.06 14.24
C LEU A 49 -20.12 6.88 12.95
N GLY A 50 -20.54 6.38 11.79
CA GLY A 50 -20.31 7.03 10.50
C GLY A 50 -18.83 7.08 10.09
N VAL A 51 -18.04 6.09 10.52
CA VAL A 51 -16.61 5.97 10.25
C VAL A 51 -16.37 4.82 9.26
N GLU A 52 -15.51 5.07 8.29
CA GLU A 52 -15.01 4.05 7.37
C GLU A 52 -13.67 3.49 7.84
N ILE A 53 -13.41 2.24 7.48
CA ILE A 53 -12.16 1.54 7.74
C ILE A 53 -11.42 1.39 6.43
N SER A 54 -10.10 1.55 6.44
CA SER A 54 -9.25 1.32 5.28
C SER A 54 -8.17 0.29 5.62
N ILE A 55 -8.10 -0.79 4.83
CA ILE A 55 -7.08 -1.82 4.97
C ILE A 55 -5.86 -1.40 4.15
N GLU A 56 -4.80 -1.00 4.84
CA GLU A 56 -3.52 -0.67 4.23
C GLU A 56 -2.82 -1.91 3.69
N ILE A 57 -2.46 -1.88 2.41
CA ILE A 57 -1.54 -2.86 1.83
C ILE A 57 -0.16 -2.60 2.44
N HIS A 58 0.36 -3.55 3.20
CA HIS A 58 1.57 -3.35 4.00
C HIS A 58 2.43 -4.62 4.08
N GLN A 59 3.75 -4.47 4.01
CA GLN A 59 4.70 -5.59 4.18
C GLN A 59 4.52 -6.27 5.55
N ASN A 60 5.00 -7.51 5.67
CA ASN A 60 4.88 -8.30 6.90
C ASN A 60 3.43 -8.38 7.40
N SER A 61 2.45 -8.50 6.49
CA SER A 61 1.05 -8.63 6.85
C SER A 61 0.33 -9.56 5.87
N ILE A 62 -0.85 -10.04 6.26
CA ILE A 62 -1.69 -10.86 5.37
C ILE A 62 -2.28 -10.08 4.20
N ALA A 63 -2.17 -8.74 4.23
CA ALA A 63 -2.63 -7.82 3.20
C ALA A 63 -1.41 -7.04 2.67
N ASP A 64 -0.52 -7.73 1.97
CA ASP A 64 0.77 -7.22 1.49
C ASP A 64 0.87 -7.10 -0.04
N ASN A 65 -0.15 -7.56 -0.77
CA ASN A 65 -0.30 -7.39 -2.22
C ASN A 65 -1.80 -7.22 -2.57
N SER A 66 -2.09 -6.91 -3.83
CA SER A 66 -3.44 -6.66 -4.33
C SER A 66 -4.35 -7.88 -4.17
N ALA A 67 -3.87 -9.08 -4.52
CA ALA A 67 -4.66 -10.31 -4.49
C ALA A 67 -5.02 -10.73 -3.06
N SER A 68 -4.07 -10.68 -2.13
CA SER A 68 -4.26 -11.02 -0.72
C SER A 68 -5.21 -10.02 -0.04
N THR A 69 -5.06 -8.74 -0.35
CA THR A 69 -5.93 -7.68 0.17
C THR A 69 -7.37 -7.80 -0.35
N LEU A 70 -7.56 -8.05 -1.65
CA LEU A 70 -8.89 -8.28 -2.24
C LEU A 70 -9.55 -9.54 -1.67
N ARG A 71 -8.78 -10.60 -1.42
CA ARG A 71 -9.26 -11.80 -0.75
C ARG A 71 -9.77 -11.47 0.65
N LEU A 72 -8.99 -10.72 1.44
CA LEU A 72 -9.39 -10.31 2.79
C LEU A 72 -10.64 -9.43 2.77
N LEU A 73 -10.67 -8.42 1.88
CA LEU A 73 -11.82 -7.52 1.73
C LEU A 73 -13.11 -8.29 1.42
N LYS A 74 -13.04 -9.27 0.51
CA LYS A 74 -14.17 -10.13 0.17
C LYS A 74 -14.69 -10.94 1.36
N LEU A 75 -13.80 -11.40 2.26
CA LEU A 75 -14.21 -12.14 3.46
C LEU A 75 -14.80 -11.23 4.54
N ILE A 76 -14.34 -9.98 4.62
CA ILE A 76 -14.88 -8.98 5.55
C ILE A 76 -16.33 -8.63 5.18
N ASP A 77 -16.61 -8.49 3.88
CA ASP A 77 -17.95 -8.25 3.31
C ASP A 77 -18.74 -7.13 4.03
N ALA A 78 -18.10 -5.97 4.21
CA ALA A 78 -18.68 -4.81 4.86
C ALA A 78 -18.55 -3.56 3.98
N PRO A 79 -19.64 -2.79 3.75
CA PRO A 79 -19.64 -1.68 2.79
C PRO A 79 -18.84 -0.45 3.24
N ASN A 80 -18.58 -0.31 4.55
CA ASN A 80 -17.77 0.78 5.11
C ASN A 80 -16.29 0.38 5.29
N VAL A 81 -15.84 -0.69 4.64
CA VAL A 81 -14.45 -1.13 4.63
C VAL A 81 -13.92 -1.04 3.20
N GLY A 82 -12.84 -0.30 3.02
CA GLY A 82 -12.13 -0.16 1.75
C GLY A 82 -10.64 -0.45 1.89
N ILE A 83 -9.87 -0.09 0.87
CA ILE A 83 -8.44 -0.35 0.76
C ILE A 83 -7.65 0.96 0.79
N ASN A 84 -6.51 0.94 1.46
CA ASN A 84 -5.45 1.92 1.32
C ASN A 84 -4.30 1.29 0.51
N PRO A 85 -4.22 1.59 -0.80
CA PRO A 85 -3.30 0.92 -1.71
C PRO A 85 -1.92 1.58 -1.64
N ASP A 86 -1.24 1.40 -0.52
CA ASP A 86 0.10 1.94 -0.34
C ASP A 86 1.10 1.19 -1.24
N LEU A 87 1.28 1.74 -2.45
CA LEU A 87 2.12 1.16 -3.50
C LEU A 87 3.59 1.09 -3.10
N GLY A 88 4.03 1.95 -2.18
CA GLY A 88 5.39 1.86 -1.65
C GLY A 88 5.61 0.57 -0.87
N ASN A 89 4.58 0.10 -0.16
CA ASN A 89 4.66 -1.16 0.55
C ASN A 89 4.65 -2.35 -0.41
N VAL A 90 3.83 -2.33 -1.46
CA VAL A 90 3.90 -3.34 -2.54
C VAL A 90 5.30 -3.38 -3.15
N TYR A 91 5.86 -2.20 -3.44
CA TYR A 91 7.13 -2.09 -4.15
C TYR A 91 8.33 -2.58 -3.33
N TRP A 92 8.36 -2.37 -2.01
CA TRP A 92 9.52 -2.75 -1.21
C TRP A 92 9.40 -4.04 -0.39
N THR A 93 8.26 -4.75 -0.46
CA THR A 93 8.03 -5.90 0.43
C THR A 93 9.14 -6.95 0.29
N TYR A 94 9.54 -7.23 -0.94
CA TYR A 94 10.57 -8.22 -1.27
C TYR A 94 11.76 -7.59 -2.02
N ASP A 95 12.84 -8.35 -2.18
CA ASP A 95 14.00 -7.98 -3.02
C ASP A 95 13.59 -7.73 -4.49
N ILE A 96 12.63 -8.53 -4.96
CA ILE A 96 11.94 -8.38 -6.24
C ILE A 96 10.44 -8.22 -5.94
N PRO A 97 9.80 -7.08 -6.32
CA PRO A 97 8.37 -6.87 -6.13
C PRO A 97 7.55 -8.03 -6.72
N GLU A 98 6.57 -8.49 -5.96
CA GLU A 98 5.71 -9.62 -6.37
C GLU A 98 4.78 -9.26 -7.53
N GLU A 99 4.41 -7.99 -7.62
CA GLU A 99 3.63 -7.40 -8.70
C GLU A 99 4.12 -5.98 -9.00
N THR A 100 3.71 -5.43 -10.13
CA THR A 100 3.99 -4.02 -10.44
C THR A 100 3.00 -3.11 -9.71
N CYS A 101 3.42 -1.87 -9.43
CA CYS A 101 2.55 -0.90 -8.80
C CYS A 101 1.31 -0.57 -9.66
N GLU A 102 1.47 -0.57 -10.98
CA GLU A 102 0.40 -0.37 -11.95
C GLU A 102 -0.62 -1.51 -11.93
N ALA A 103 -0.16 -2.76 -11.82
CA ALA A 103 -1.05 -3.91 -11.69
C ALA A 103 -1.81 -3.86 -10.36
N ALA A 104 -1.09 -3.55 -9.27
CA ALA A 104 -1.67 -3.45 -7.94
C ALA A 104 -2.78 -2.39 -7.88
N ILE A 105 -2.49 -1.15 -8.30
CA ILE A 105 -3.50 -0.07 -8.27
C ILE A 105 -4.67 -0.36 -9.20
N THR A 106 -4.43 -0.89 -10.40
CA THR A 106 -5.52 -1.24 -11.34
C THR A 106 -6.48 -2.27 -10.73
N ALA A 107 -5.95 -3.24 -9.98
CA ALA A 107 -6.76 -4.28 -9.36
C ALA A 107 -7.61 -3.76 -8.18
N VAL A 108 -7.07 -2.85 -7.37
CA VAL A 108 -7.70 -2.42 -6.11
C VAL A 108 -8.42 -1.08 -6.19
N ALA A 109 -8.18 -0.27 -7.24
CA ALA A 109 -8.75 1.07 -7.41
C ALA A 109 -10.28 1.16 -7.15
N PRO A 110 -11.13 0.20 -7.59
CA PRO A 110 -12.57 0.24 -7.32
C PRO A 110 -12.97 0.12 -5.84
N HIS A 111 -12.02 -0.20 -4.95
CA HIS A 111 -12.24 -0.45 -3.53
C HIS A 111 -11.51 0.54 -2.64
N VAL A 112 -10.86 1.56 -3.21
CA VAL A 112 -10.05 2.53 -2.46
C VAL A 112 -10.95 3.55 -1.77
N ASN A 113 -10.70 3.80 -0.49
CA ASN A 113 -11.40 4.84 0.30
C ASN A 113 -10.45 5.79 1.05
N TYR A 114 -9.16 5.46 1.09
CA TYR A 114 -8.10 6.30 1.62
C TYR A 114 -6.78 5.93 0.94
N TRP A 115 -5.80 6.82 0.83
CA TRP A 115 -4.58 6.47 0.11
C TRP A 115 -3.32 7.13 0.70
N HIS A 116 -2.44 6.31 1.28
CA HIS A 116 -1.06 6.65 1.58
C HIS A 116 -0.20 6.56 0.33
N CYS A 117 0.57 7.62 0.07
CA CYS A 117 1.48 7.70 -1.06
C CYS A 117 2.91 7.93 -0.56
N LYS A 118 3.81 7.00 -0.87
CA LYS A 118 5.26 7.14 -0.69
C LYS A 118 5.98 6.60 -1.93
N SER A 119 7.15 7.14 -2.25
CA SER A 119 7.94 6.68 -3.39
C SER A 119 9.38 6.38 -2.99
N LEU A 120 10.03 5.54 -3.77
CA LEU A 120 11.33 4.96 -3.44
C LEU A 120 12.13 4.60 -4.70
N TYR A 121 13.45 4.63 -4.56
CA TYR A 121 14.40 3.96 -5.47
C TYR A 121 14.75 2.58 -4.96
N ARG A 122 15.01 1.65 -5.88
CA ARG A 122 15.44 0.29 -5.55
C ARG A 122 16.90 0.06 -5.97
N VAL A 123 17.71 -0.39 -5.02
CA VAL A 123 19.06 -0.91 -5.27
C VAL A 123 19.04 -2.41 -4.99
N HIS A 124 18.84 -3.22 -6.03
CA HIS A 124 18.80 -4.68 -5.93
C HIS A 124 20.22 -5.27 -5.95
N ILE A 125 20.49 -6.19 -5.02
CA ILE A 125 21.75 -6.90 -4.85
C ILE A 125 21.47 -8.41 -5.01
N PRO A 126 21.48 -8.93 -6.25
CA PRO A 126 21.05 -10.30 -6.53
C PRO A 126 21.84 -11.37 -5.77
N GLU A 127 23.13 -11.14 -5.54
CA GLU A 127 24.03 -12.08 -4.86
C GLU A 127 23.64 -12.29 -3.39
N LEU A 128 22.89 -11.35 -2.80
CA LEU A 128 22.41 -11.40 -1.43
C LEU A 128 20.90 -11.66 -1.33
N GLU A 129 20.19 -11.81 -2.46
CA GLU A 129 18.72 -11.91 -2.52
C GLU A 129 18.05 -10.81 -1.68
N THR A 130 18.55 -9.58 -1.84
CA THR A 130 18.16 -8.42 -1.04
C THR A 130 18.16 -7.17 -1.92
N ALA A 131 17.22 -6.26 -1.67
CA ALA A 131 17.20 -4.92 -2.21
C ALA A 131 17.17 -3.89 -1.08
N ILE A 132 17.93 -2.81 -1.28
CA ILE A 132 17.90 -1.63 -0.42
C ILE A 132 16.96 -0.62 -1.07
N TYR A 133 16.06 -0.06 -0.27
CA TYR A 133 15.09 0.94 -0.72
C TYR A 133 15.37 2.29 -0.07
N VAL A 134 15.42 3.33 -0.91
CA VAL A 134 15.67 4.70 -0.46
C VAL A 134 14.41 5.51 -0.74
N GLN A 135 13.77 6.00 0.31
CA GLN A 135 12.59 6.85 0.18
C GLN A 135 12.97 8.19 -0.44
N VAL A 136 12.15 8.64 -1.38
CA VAL A 136 12.33 9.90 -2.12
C VAL A 136 10.97 10.55 -2.37
N PRO A 137 10.92 11.84 -2.76
CA PRO A 137 9.67 12.49 -3.11
C PRO A 137 8.97 11.74 -4.23
N LEU A 138 7.63 11.81 -4.29
CA LEU A 138 6.83 11.15 -5.32
C LEU A 138 7.33 11.36 -6.76
N PRO A 139 7.69 12.60 -7.20
CA PRO A 139 8.17 12.81 -8.57
C PRO A 139 9.54 12.20 -8.87
N ASP A 140 10.30 11.79 -7.85
CA ASP A 140 11.68 11.36 -8.02
C ASP A 140 11.81 9.83 -8.05
N GLY A 141 10.94 9.09 -7.34
CA GLY A 141 11.06 7.64 -7.22
C GLY A 141 10.58 6.85 -8.44
N GLU A 142 10.54 5.52 -8.29
CA GLU A 142 10.30 4.60 -9.41
C GLU A 142 8.81 4.24 -9.63
N ILE A 143 7.92 4.70 -8.76
CA ILE A 143 6.48 4.44 -8.87
C ILE A 143 5.84 5.51 -9.78
N ASP A 144 5.21 5.09 -10.88
CA ASP A 144 4.46 6.00 -11.75
C ASP A 144 3.13 6.45 -11.11
N TYR A 145 3.23 7.47 -10.27
CA TYR A 145 2.06 8.08 -9.63
C TYR A 145 1.14 8.81 -10.62
N ARG A 146 1.59 9.18 -11.82
CA ARG A 146 0.66 9.76 -12.81
C ARG A 146 -0.31 8.69 -13.30
N PHE A 147 0.20 7.51 -13.65
CA PHE A 147 -0.63 6.36 -13.99
C PHE A 147 -1.52 5.97 -12.81
N ALA A 148 -0.95 5.82 -11.61
CA ALA A 148 -1.71 5.36 -10.46
C ALA A 148 -2.87 6.31 -10.09
N ILE A 149 -2.62 7.63 -10.11
CA ILE A 149 -3.66 8.64 -9.86
C ILE A 149 -4.74 8.57 -10.94
N ALA A 150 -4.38 8.46 -12.22
CA ALA A 150 -5.35 8.32 -13.29
C ALA A 150 -6.23 7.05 -13.11
N ALA A 151 -5.62 5.91 -12.82
CA ALA A 151 -6.34 4.66 -12.59
C ALA A 151 -7.32 4.74 -11.41
N ALA A 152 -6.94 5.40 -10.32
CA ALA A 152 -7.83 5.62 -9.17
C ALA A 152 -9.01 6.54 -9.53
N LEU A 153 -8.75 7.64 -10.24
CA LEU A 153 -9.80 8.57 -10.69
C LEU A 153 -10.77 7.91 -11.67
N ASP A 154 -10.27 7.12 -12.61
CA ASP A 154 -11.09 6.38 -13.58
C ASP A 154 -12.01 5.35 -12.89
N ALA A 155 -11.56 4.80 -11.75
CA ALA A 155 -12.37 3.93 -10.90
C ALA A 155 -13.35 4.70 -9.99
N GLY A 156 -13.35 6.03 -10.02
CA GLY A 156 -14.26 6.89 -9.27
C GLY A 156 -13.77 7.28 -7.87
N TYR A 157 -12.48 7.12 -7.56
CA TYR A 157 -11.93 7.54 -6.28
C TYR A 157 -11.94 9.08 -6.13
N ASP A 158 -12.52 9.58 -5.04
CA ASP A 158 -12.62 11.02 -4.72
C ASP A 158 -12.09 11.37 -3.32
N GLY A 159 -11.42 10.41 -2.66
CA GLY A 159 -10.92 10.53 -1.29
C GLY A 159 -9.57 11.23 -1.16
N TYR A 160 -9.01 11.19 0.06
CA TYR A 160 -7.73 11.84 0.37
C TYR A 160 -6.52 11.07 -0.15
N LEU A 161 -5.56 11.79 -0.73
CA LEU A 161 -4.20 11.32 -0.93
C LEU A 161 -3.32 11.91 0.17
N ALA A 162 -2.73 11.05 0.99
CA ALA A 162 -1.87 11.41 2.10
C ALA A 162 -0.42 11.06 1.77
N ILE A 163 0.45 12.08 1.74
CA ILE A 163 1.89 11.86 1.54
C ILE A 163 2.46 11.25 2.83
N GLU A 164 2.87 9.98 2.77
CA GLU A 164 3.61 9.34 3.85
C GLU A 164 5.09 9.70 3.68
N GLY A 165 5.40 10.87 4.20
CA GLY A 165 6.59 11.65 3.88
C GLY A 165 7.93 11.02 4.22
N ILE A 166 8.97 11.68 3.74
CA ILE A 166 10.35 11.27 3.93
C ILE A 166 10.79 11.60 5.35
N ARG A 167 11.53 10.69 5.99
CA ARG A 167 11.95 10.84 7.39
C ARG A 167 13.21 11.66 7.59
N ASP A 168 14.05 11.75 6.57
CA ASP A 168 15.39 12.33 6.65
C ASP A 168 15.53 13.61 5.80
N GLY A 169 16.46 14.48 6.20
CA GLY A 169 16.73 15.76 5.51
C GLY A 169 15.68 16.83 5.80
N ASP A 170 15.43 17.72 4.82
CA ASP A 170 14.34 18.70 4.89
C ASP A 170 13.02 18.03 4.48
N GLN A 171 12.38 17.36 5.44
CA GLN A 171 11.14 16.64 5.22
C GLN A 171 10.04 17.55 4.67
N PHE A 172 9.85 18.75 5.24
CA PHE A 172 8.75 19.63 4.83
C PHE A 172 8.88 20.07 3.38
N HIS A 173 10.10 20.41 2.94
CA HIS A 173 10.32 20.76 1.54
C HIS A 173 10.06 19.56 0.62
N GLN A 174 10.55 18.38 0.99
CA GLN A 174 10.40 17.17 0.19
C GLN A 174 8.94 16.71 0.06
N ASP A 175 8.19 16.70 1.16
CA ASP A 175 6.76 16.37 1.15
C ASP A 175 5.97 17.46 0.40
N GLY A 176 6.39 18.72 0.51
CA GLY A 176 5.86 19.83 -0.28
C GLY A 176 6.02 19.64 -1.79
N ARG A 177 7.17 19.08 -2.24
CA ARG A 177 7.39 18.71 -3.65
C ARG A 177 6.43 17.61 -4.10
N SER A 178 6.22 16.59 -3.27
CA SER A 178 5.24 15.52 -3.52
C SER A 178 3.82 16.06 -3.68
N VAL A 179 3.39 16.94 -2.77
CA VAL A 179 2.06 17.58 -2.85
C VAL A 179 1.93 18.44 -4.12
N ALA A 180 2.96 19.23 -4.46
CA ALA A 180 2.95 20.04 -5.67
C ALA A 180 2.85 19.19 -6.93
N TYR A 181 3.57 18.06 -6.98
CA TYR A 181 3.52 17.10 -8.08
C TYR A 181 2.13 16.47 -8.23
N VAL A 182 1.52 15.99 -7.14
CA VAL A 182 0.15 15.43 -7.18
C VAL A 182 -0.85 16.47 -7.71
N LYS A 183 -0.76 17.71 -7.23
CA LYS A 183 -1.63 18.80 -7.71
C LYS A 183 -1.45 19.08 -9.20
N SER A 184 -0.22 19.04 -9.72
CA SER A 184 0.00 19.23 -11.16
C SER A 184 -0.57 18.08 -11.97
N VAL A 185 -0.42 16.83 -11.52
CA VAL A 185 -1.00 15.65 -12.20
C VAL A 185 -2.53 15.76 -12.24
N LEU A 186 -3.17 16.12 -11.12
CA LEU A 186 -4.62 16.28 -11.05
C LEU A 186 -5.12 17.39 -11.98
N ALA A 187 -4.41 18.52 -12.07
CA ALA A 187 -4.76 19.60 -12.99
C ALA A 187 -4.67 19.14 -14.45
N ASP A 188 -3.58 18.45 -14.82
CA ASP A 188 -3.39 17.93 -16.18
C ASP A 188 -4.51 16.97 -16.58
N LEU A 189 -4.91 16.05 -15.69
CA LEU A 189 -5.94 15.04 -15.97
C LEU A 189 -7.35 15.65 -16.13
N GLN A 190 -7.63 16.73 -15.38
CA GLN A 190 -8.89 17.47 -15.50
C GLN A 190 -8.99 18.24 -16.83
N GLU A 191 -7.89 18.75 -17.38
CA GLU A 191 -7.90 19.44 -18.68
C GLU A 191 -8.13 18.48 -19.86
N THR A 192 -7.87 17.18 -19.67
CA THR A 192 -8.00 16.15 -20.72
C THR A 192 -9.32 15.36 -20.69
N SER A 193 -10.19 15.62 -19.70
CA SER A 193 -11.49 14.95 -19.52
C SER A 193 -12.65 15.77 -20.08
#